data_AF-A0A355BKB3-F1
#
_entry.id   AF-A0A355BKB3-F1
#
_cell.length_a   1.000
_cell.length_b   1.000
_cell.length_c   1.000
_cell.angle_alpha   90.00
_cell.angle_beta   90.00
_cell.angle_gamma   90.00
#
_symmetry.space_group_name_H-M   'P 1'
#
loop_
_entity.id
_entity.type
_entity.pdbx_description
1 polymer ?
#
loop_
_entity_poly.entity_id
_entity_poly.type
_entity_poly.pdbx_seq_one_letter_code
_entity_poly.pdbx_strand_id
1 'polypeptide(L)'
;RPHVGQVAVSAGMLRLLAGSKLNTAPSELRVQDAYSLRCIPQVHGAVYNGWRHVGEIVSIEMNSTTDNPLVFAEQGDSISAGNFHGEPLALPADYLTIAMSELANIAERRIERLVNPQLS
;
A
#
# COMPACT_ATOMS: atom_id res chain seq x y z
N ARG A 1 -14.95 -9.23 -1.21
CA ARG A 1 -14.85 -8.19 -2.26
C ARG A 1 -13.55 -8.44 -3.03
N PRO A 2 -13.57 -8.54 -4.37
CA PRO A 2 -12.43 -8.97 -5.17
C PRO A 2 -11.42 -7.84 -5.45
N HIS A 3 -11.13 -6.99 -4.47
CA HIS A 3 -10.06 -5.99 -4.63
C HIS A 3 -8.71 -6.70 -4.58
N VAL A 4 -7.83 -6.45 -5.56
CA VAL A 4 -6.55 -7.16 -5.74
C VAL A 4 -5.74 -7.21 -4.44
N GLY A 5 -5.47 -6.06 -3.82
CA GLY A 5 -4.73 -6.01 -2.57
C GLY A 5 -5.44 -6.70 -1.40
N GLN A 6 -6.77 -6.62 -1.31
CA GLN A 6 -7.51 -7.33 -0.27
C GLN A 6 -7.35 -8.85 -0.41
N VAL A 7 -7.42 -9.36 -1.64
CA VAL A 7 -7.20 -10.78 -1.93
C VAL A 7 -5.76 -11.18 -1.63
N ALA A 8 -4.78 -10.39 -2.06
CA ALA A 8 -3.35 -10.65 -1.83
C ALA A 8 -3.01 -10.72 -0.34
N VAL A 9 -3.48 -9.74 0.46
CA VAL A 9 -3.29 -9.73 1.91
C VAL A 9 -4.01 -10.90 2.58
N SER A 10 -5.26 -11.17 2.20
CA SER A 10 -6.00 -12.32 2.75
C SER A 10 -5.25 -13.63 2.52
N ALA A 11 -4.74 -13.85 1.31
CA ALA A 11 -3.96 -15.03 0.98
C ALA A 11 -2.66 -15.10 1.80
N GLY A 12 -1.98 -13.97 2.02
CA GLY A 12 -0.81 -13.87 2.89
C GLY A 12 -1.13 -14.27 4.34
N MET A 13 -2.21 -13.74 4.90
CA MET A 13 -2.66 -14.08 6.25
C MET A 13 -2.99 -15.56 6.40
N LEU A 14 -3.72 -16.14 5.45
CA LEU A 14 -4.05 -17.57 5.47
C LEU A 14 -2.80 -18.44 5.45
N ARG A 15 -1.76 -18.07 4.66
CA ARG A 15 -0.48 -18.77 4.66
C ARG A 15 0.24 -18.66 6.01
N LEU A 16 0.27 -17.47 6.60
CA LEU A 16 0.95 -17.23 7.89
C LEU A 16 0.26 -17.96 9.06
N LEU A 17 -1.05 -18.15 8.98
CA LEU A 17 -1.84 -18.79 10.05
C LEU A 17 -2.05 -20.29 9.83
N ALA A 18 -1.56 -20.86 8.73
CA ALA A 18 -1.74 -22.27 8.41
C ALA A 18 -1.14 -23.16 9.52
N GLY A 19 -1.98 -24.02 10.11
CA GLY A 19 -1.58 -24.92 11.20
C GLY A 19 -1.39 -24.27 12.57
N SER A 20 -1.72 -22.98 12.72
CA SER A 20 -1.71 -22.31 14.02
C SER A 20 -2.73 -22.94 14.98
N LYS A 21 -2.35 -23.03 16.26
CA LYS A 21 -3.25 -23.40 17.37
C LYS A 21 -3.69 -22.19 18.20
N LEU A 22 -3.34 -20.98 17.75
CA LEU A 22 -3.64 -19.71 18.43
C LEU A 22 -4.86 -18.99 17.82
N ASN A 23 -5.64 -19.69 17.00
CA ASN A 23 -6.91 -19.21 16.46
C ASN A 23 -8.08 -19.88 17.19
N THR A 24 -9.23 -19.20 17.19
CA THR A 24 -10.47 -19.72 17.75
C THR A 24 -11.54 -19.82 16.67
N ALA A 25 -12.52 -20.68 16.89
CA ALA A 25 -13.70 -20.74 16.04
C ALA A 25 -14.58 -19.49 16.24
N PRO A 26 -15.38 -19.10 15.23
CA PRO A 26 -16.35 -18.02 15.40
C PRO A 26 -17.22 -18.25 16.65
N SER A 27 -17.33 -17.23 17.50
CA SER A 27 -18.10 -17.24 18.75
C SER A 27 -17.60 -18.18 19.86
N GLU A 28 -16.40 -18.78 19.74
CA GLU A 28 -15.82 -19.60 20.80
C GLU A 28 -15.45 -18.77 22.04
N LEU A 29 -14.69 -17.67 21.84
CA LEU A 29 -14.34 -16.72 22.90
C LEU A 29 -15.07 -15.38 22.76
N ARG A 30 -15.37 -14.97 21.53
CA ARG A 30 -16.01 -13.69 21.21
C ARG A 30 -16.69 -13.78 19.85
N VAL A 31 -17.75 -13.00 19.67
CA VAL A 31 -18.53 -12.98 18.42
C VAL A 31 -17.69 -12.47 17.25
N GLN A 32 -16.89 -11.43 17.48
CA GLN A 32 -16.00 -10.83 16.47
C GLN A 32 -14.75 -10.25 17.13
N ASP A 33 -13.64 -10.29 16.41
CA ASP A 33 -12.44 -9.53 16.76
C ASP A 33 -12.63 -8.03 16.52
N ALA A 34 -11.80 -7.25 17.23
CA ALA A 34 -11.62 -5.83 17.03
C ALA A 34 -11.27 -5.52 15.57
N TYR A 35 -11.70 -4.35 15.09
CA TYR A 35 -11.49 -3.92 13.71
C TYR A 35 -10.02 -3.92 13.30
N SER A 36 -9.11 -3.56 14.21
CA SER A 36 -7.67 -3.53 13.95
C SER A 36 -7.06 -4.90 13.58
N LEU A 37 -7.73 -6.00 13.93
CA LEU A 37 -7.39 -7.38 13.55
C LEU A 37 -8.25 -7.86 12.38
N ARG A 38 -9.57 -7.73 12.49
CA ARG A 38 -10.52 -8.29 11.53
C ARG A 38 -10.47 -7.62 10.17
N CYS A 39 -10.14 -6.33 10.12
CA CYS A 39 -10.11 -5.54 8.90
C CYS A 39 -8.70 -5.42 8.29
N ILE A 40 -7.73 -6.24 8.73
CA ILE A 40 -6.37 -6.26 8.16
C ILE A 40 -6.43 -6.41 6.63
N PRO A 41 -7.13 -7.39 6.04
CA PRO A 41 -7.16 -7.52 4.58
C PRO A 41 -7.72 -6.30 3.86
N GLN A 42 -8.74 -5.66 4.41
CA GLN A 42 -9.40 -4.51 3.80
C GLN A 42 -8.49 -3.29 3.82
N VAL A 43 -7.87 -3.00 4.97
CA VAL A 43 -7.04 -1.79 5.14
C VAL A 43 -5.68 -1.98 4.52
N HIS A 44 -4.96 -3.06 4.85
CA HIS A 44 -3.64 -3.33 4.26
C HIS A 44 -3.77 -3.57 2.75
N GLY A 45 -4.88 -4.16 2.30
CA GLY A 45 -5.14 -4.37 0.88
C GLY A 45 -5.35 -3.07 0.11
N ALA A 46 -6.01 -2.06 0.69
CA ALA A 46 -6.11 -0.74 0.09
C ALA A 46 -4.74 -0.06 -0.01
N VAL A 47 -3.93 -0.14 1.05
CA VAL A 47 -2.56 0.38 1.08
C VAL A 47 -1.67 -0.32 0.04
N TYR A 48 -1.78 -1.64 -0.07
CA TYR A 48 -1.06 -2.43 -1.08
C TYR A 48 -1.37 -1.96 -2.50
N ASN A 49 -2.64 -1.65 -2.80
CA ASN A 49 -3.03 -1.11 -4.11
C ASN A 49 -2.39 0.26 -4.35
N GLY A 50 -2.44 1.15 -3.35
CA GLY A 50 -1.82 2.48 -3.44
C GLY A 50 -0.31 2.40 -3.67
N TRP A 51 0.38 1.54 -2.90
CA TRP A 51 1.80 1.29 -3.07
C TRP A 51 2.16 0.75 -4.46
N ARG A 52 1.36 -0.20 -4.98
CA ARG A 52 1.55 -0.72 -6.35
C ARG A 52 1.41 0.38 -7.40
N HIS A 53 0.36 1.19 -7.32
CA HIS A 53 0.11 2.28 -8.26
C HIS A 53 1.26 3.29 -8.28
N VAL A 54 1.74 3.69 -7.10
CA VAL A 54 2.88 4.60 -6.98
C VAL A 54 4.15 3.97 -7.55
N GLY A 55 4.39 2.68 -7.29
CA GLY A 55 5.51 1.95 -7.86
C GLY A 55 5.49 1.89 -9.40
N GLU A 56 4.31 1.76 -10.00
CA GLU A 56 4.14 1.80 -11.45
C GLU A 56 4.53 3.18 -12.03
N ILE A 57 4.12 4.27 -11.39
CA ILE A 57 4.47 5.63 -11.83
C ILE A 57 5.96 5.92 -11.66
N VAL A 58 6.53 5.58 -10.50
CA VAL A 58 7.97 5.73 -10.25
C VAL A 58 8.78 4.94 -11.28
N SER A 59 8.33 3.73 -11.64
CA SER A 59 8.98 2.92 -12.67
C SER A 59 8.95 3.59 -14.04
N ILE A 60 7.87 4.30 -14.39
CA ILE A 60 7.79 5.07 -15.65
C ILE A 60 8.79 6.22 -15.61
N GLU A 61 8.79 7.03 -14.54
CA GLU A 61 9.67 8.19 -14.41
C GLU A 61 11.15 7.80 -14.48
N MET A 62 11.55 6.77 -13.73
CA MET A 62 12.93 6.27 -13.68
C MET A 62 13.45 5.79 -15.05
N ASN A 63 12.54 5.43 -15.96
CA ASN A 63 12.87 4.97 -17.32
C ASN A 63 12.49 6.01 -18.39
N SER A 64 12.23 7.25 -18.00
CA SER A 64 11.89 8.36 -18.90
C SER A 64 13.04 9.35 -19.03
N THR A 65 13.10 10.06 -20.15
CA THR A 65 14.01 11.21 -20.32
C THR A 65 13.38 12.45 -19.70
N THR A 66 13.89 12.88 -18.54
CA THR A 66 13.43 14.05 -17.79
C THR A 66 14.20 15.33 -18.11
N ASP A 67 14.92 15.35 -19.24
CA ASP A 67 15.76 16.48 -19.67
C ASP A 67 14.99 17.54 -20.47
N ASN A 68 15.65 18.69 -20.66
CA ASN A 68 15.22 19.72 -21.60
C ASN A 68 16.44 20.52 -22.11
N PRO A 69 16.66 20.65 -23.45
CA PRO A 69 15.84 20.11 -24.54
C PRO A 69 16.01 18.60 -24.72
N LEU A 70 15.00 17.97 -25.33
CA LEU A 70 15.12 16.61 -25.83
C LEU A 70 15.94 16.61 -27.11
N VAL A 71 17.03 15.86 -27.14
CA VAL A 71 17.97 15.83 -28.27
C VAL A 71 17.70 14.60 -29.15
N PHE A 72 17.42 14.84 -30.42
CA PHE A 72 17.15 13.83 -31.44
C PHE A 72 18.31 13.80 -32.44
N ALA A 73 19.41 13.16 -32.01
CA ALA A 73 20.71 13.23 -32.69
C ALA A 73 20.66 12.71 -34.14
N GLU A 74 19.90 11.65 -34.42
CA GLU A 74 19.77 11.09 -35.77
C GLU A 74 19.06 12.04 -36.74
N GLN A 75 18.15 12.87 -36.20
CA GLN A 75 17.38 13.86 -36.94
C GLN A 75 18.10 15.23 -37.00
N GLY A 76 19.18 15.40 -36.22
CA GLY A 76 19.86 16.68 -36.06
C GLY A 76 18.97 17.74 -35.40
N ASP A 77 18.01 17.33 -34.58
CA ASP A 77 16.96 18.19 -34.02
C ASP A 77 16.98 18.24 -32.49
N SER A 78 16.40 19.29 -31.90
CA SER A 78 16.22 19.45 -30.46
C SER A 78 14.87 20.09 -30.14
N ILE A 79 14.12 19.48 -29.23
CA ILE A 79 12.77 19.93 -28.85
C ILE A 79 12.80 20.46 -27.42
N SER A 80 12.32 21.70 -27.23
CA SER A 80 12.06 22.25 -25.89
C SER A 80 10.80 21.60 -25.31
N ALA A 81 10.92 20.94 -24.16
CA ALA A 81 9.87 20.18 -23.51
C ALA A 81 9.83 20.44 -21.99
N GLY A 82 8.78 19.95 -21.33
CA GLY A 82 8.57 20.08 -19.89
C GLY A 82 8.89 18.82 -19.08
N ASN A 83 9.63 17.85 -19.64
CA ASN A 83 9.81 16.53 -19.04
C ASN A 83 10.55 16.55 -17.68
N PHE A 84 11.20 17.66 -17.33
CA PHE A 84 11.82 17.87 -16.02
C PHE A 84 10.80 18.12 -14.90
N HIS A 85 9.52 18.36 -15.23
CA HIS A 85 8.52 18.70 -14.23
C HIS A 85 8.05 17.46 -13.46
N GLY A 86 8.34 17.40 -12.16
CA GLY A 86 8.05 16.25 -11.31
C GLY A 86 6.61 16.12 -10.81
N GLU A 87 5.62 16.75 -11.46
CA GLU A 87 4.21 16.65 -11.03
C GLU A 87 3.71 15.19 -11.06
N PRO A 88 4.07 14.37 -12.07
CA PRO A 88 3.71 12.96 -12.09
C PRO A 88 4.21 12.17 -10.88
N LEU A 89 5.28 12.62 -10.21
CA LEU A 89 5.75 12.00 -8.97
C LEU A 89 5.17 12.66 -7.71
N ALA A 90 4.91 13.96 -7.73
CA ALA A 90 4.45 14.72 -6.56
C ALA A 90 3.10 14.21 -6.05
N LEU A 91 2.09 14.11 -6.92
CA LEU A 91 0.74 13.69 -6.51
C LEU A 91 0.70 12.23 -6.00
N PRO A 92 1.36 11.25 -6.65
CA PRO A 92 1.45 9.90 -6.10
C PRO A 92 2.21 9.82 -4.78
N ALA A 93 3.21 10.67 -4.55
CA ALA A 93 3.92 10.72 -3.27
C ALA A 93 3.01 11.19 -2.11
N ASP A 94 2.17 12.19 -2.35
CA ASP A 94 1.15 12.63 -1.39
C ASP A 94 0.13 11.52 -1.13
N TYR A 95 -0.33 10.86 -2.18
CA TYR A 95 -1.23 9.71 -2.05
C TYR A 95 -0.58 8.57 -1.24
N LEU A 96 0.70 8.26 -1.48
CA LEU A 96 1.42 7.26 -0.71
C LEU A 96 1.51 7.65 0.77
N THR A 97 1.73 8.92 1.07
CA THR A 97 1.80 9.43 2.44
C THR A 97 0.48 9.17 3.19
N ILE A 98 -0.66 9.40 2.54
CA ILE A 98 -1.98 9.08 3.09
C ILE A 98 -2.12 7.58 3.32
N ALA A 99 -1.76 6.75 2.32
CA ALA A 99 -1.84 5.30 2.45
C ALA A 99 -0.98 4.75 3.60
N MET A 100 0.23 5.28 3.77
CA MET A 100 1.13 4.88 4.86
C MET A 100 0.60 5.32 6.23
N SER A 101 -0.05 6.48 6.31
CA SER A 101 -0.70 6.95 7.53
C SER A 101 -1.82 6.01 7.99
N GLU A 102 -2.65 5.52 7.06
CA GLU A 102 -3.69 4.51 7.36
C GLU A 102 -3.09 3.18 7.85
N LEU A 103 -1.98 2.74 7.24
CA LEU A 103 -1.28 1.53 7.69
C LEU A 103 -0.72 1.68 9.11
N ALA A 104 -0.09 2.83 9.39
CA ALA A 104 0.45 3.14 10.70
C ALA A 104 -0.65 3.24 11.76
N ASN A 105 -1.77 3.89 11.44
CA ASN A 105 -2.91 4.01 12.35
C ASN A 105 -3.44 2.64 12.77
N ILE A 106 -3.73 1.76 11.82
CA ILE A 106 -4.27 0.44 12.16
C ILE A 106 -3.23 -0.44 12.88
N ALA A 107 -1.93 -0.25 12.62
CA ALA A 107 -0.86 -0.93 13.34
C ALA A 107 -0.79 -0.49 14.80
N GLU A 108 -0.85 0.81 15.03
CA GLU A 108 -0.84 1.38 16.37
C GLU A 108 -2.07 0.91 17.17
N ARG A 109 -3.27 0.83 16.56
CA ARG A 109 -4.46 0.24 17.21
C ARG A 109 -4.30 -1.24 17.56
N ARG A 110 -3.42 -1.99 16.88
CA ARG A 110 -3.07 -3.38 17.28
C ARG A 110 -2.08 -3.39 18.44
N ILE A 111 -1.12 -2.47 18.45
CA ILE A 111 -0.15 -2.33 19.55
C ILE A 111 -0.88 -1.94 20.84
N GLU A 112 -1.79 -0.96 20.79
CA GLU A 112 -2.59 -0.57 21.95
C GLU A 112 -3.35 -1.76 22.53
N ARG A 113 -3.96 -2.60 21.67
CA ARG A 113 -4.65 -3.81 22.13
C ARG A 113 -3.71 -4.83 22.78
N LEU A 114 -2.44 -4.86 22.37
CA LEU A 114 -1.45 -5.78 22.91
C LEU A 114 -0.97 -5.32 24.29
N VAL A 115 -0.82 -4.01 24.52
CA VAL A 115 -0.24 -3.46 25.75
C VAL A 115 -1.28 -3.04 26.79
N ASN A 116 -2.56 -2.93 26.41
CA ASN A 116 -3.64 -2.52 27.31
C ASN A 116 -4.42 -3.75 27.84
N PRO A 117 -4.32 -4.09 29.14
CA PRO A 117 -4.99 -5.25 29.75
C PRO A 117 -6.52 -5.20 29.71
N GLN A 118 -7.10 -4.01 29.52
CA GLN A 118 -8.55 -3.87 29.39
C GLN A 118 -9.04 -4.32 28.01
N LEU A 119 -8.13 -4.42 27.03
CA LEU A 119 -8.44 -4.70 25.64
C LEU A 119 -7.87 -6.03 25.16
N SER A 120 -6.93 -6.67 25.86
CA SER A 120 -6.23 -7.89 25.40
C SER A 120 -7.07 -9.16 25.54
#